data_AF-A0A956JUN6-F1
#
_entry.id   AF-A0A956JUN6-F1
#
_cell.length_a   1.000
_cell.length_b   1.000
_cell.length_c   1.000
_cell.angle_alpha   90.00
_cell.angle_beta   90.00
_cell.angle_gamma   90.00
#
_symmetry.space_group_name_H-M   'P 1'
#
loop_
_entity.id
_entity.type
_entity.pdbx_description
1 polymer ?
#
loop_
_entity_poly.entity_id
_entity_poly.type
_entity_poly.pdbx_seq_one_letter_code
_entity_poly.pdbx_strand_id
1 'polypeptide(L)'
;MKNRLAPLCLALLVAACTDGTPGGGADAADAATPPADAGGAVDVSTRRDAAIADTTTALADAGADADAPPASDAGKPATGTYVGFGAITRGAASSPNGYDVYRVSSLADDGTPGTLRDAVSRGRRHIVFDVVGTITLAQRLTIDVDYLTIDGASAGGAGITIAQAPNTEHGVIVHGIKRHTHDLVFSHIRFRGSYDTVKVHKVGTAIFSFDADCGKVSCAKTWSTVDAGISAVVIDHVVVAYDRDKLTLWGKIRDVTISNSLFYGSTKALLLSFYGAPYDLERDGISVYRNAFVENDERNPQLRGSIRSLEVVNNVVYGWGVYGMRIKNEVGEGKVDVNVINNTFIDNGKLASEALVYLGHAAPPSCLAQGSVYAQSTMGKLWVAGNTLPASNCDQYSTVSAPLSIAARAALAAQPAAASACDVLASVGLAASARTSDENTRLTRARSAAACP
;
A
#
# COMPACT_ATOMS: atom_id res chain seq x y z
N MET A 1 45.04 45.80 0.58
CA MET A 1 45.03 44.51 -0.15
C MET A 1 46.33 43.80 0.17
N LYS A 2 46.28 42.83 1.10
CA LYS A 2 47.44 42.18 1.73
C LYS A 2 47.22 40.67 1.74
N ASN A 3 48.33 39.96 1.46
CA ASN A 3 48.77 38.68 2.02
C ASN A 3 48.13 37.36 1.54
N ARG A 4 48.81 36.21 1.46
CA ARG A 4 50.25 35.80 1.52
C ARG A 4 50.33 34.27 1.24
N LEU A 5 51.43 33.86 0.63
CA LEU A 5 52.28 32.65 0.85
C LEU A 5 51.68 31.26 1.24
N ALA A 6 52.17 30.23 0.52
CA ALA A 6 52.38 28.84 0.97
C ALA A 6 53.71 28.71 1.79
N PRO A 7 54.28 27.53 2.14
CA PRO A 7 53.79 26.17 2.52
C PRO A 7 54.47 25.65 3.85
N LEU A 8 54.21 24.41 4.33
CA LEU A 8 55.26 23.42 4.78
C LEU A 8 54.72 22.11 5.43
N CYS A 9 55.33 20.99 4.99
CA CYS A 9 55.72 19.71 5.64
C CYS A 9 55.54 19.45 7.16
N LEU A 10 55.17 18.20 7.56
CA LEU A 10 56.06 17.12 8.10
C LEU A 10 55.39 16.11 9.10
N ALA A 11 55.53 14.81 8.78
CA ALA A 11 55.72 13.56 9.57
C ALA A 11 54.96 13.16 10.87
N LEU A 12 54.36 11.96 10.82
CA LEU A 12 54.60 10.70 11.59
C LEU A 12 54.76 10.72 13.14
N LEU A 13 53.93 9.97 13.88
CA LEU A 13 54.32 8.78 14.70
C LEU A 13 53.13 8.08 15.42
N VAL A 14 53.40 6.81 15.77
CA VAL A 14 52.58 5.72 16.33
C VAL A 14 52.58 5.72 17.87
N ALA A 15 51.51 5.23 18.54
CA ALA A 15 51.59 4.44 19.80
C ALA A 15 50.24 3.78 20.18
N ALA A 16 50.32 2.61 20.80
CA ALA A 16 49.25 1.68 21.18
C ALA A 16 49.14 1.49 22.73
N CYS A 17 48.19 0.62 23.15
CA CYS A 17 47.99 -0.03 24.48
C CYS A 17 47.13 0.75 25.50
N THR A 18 46.23 0.19 26.36
CA THR A 18 45.78 -1.18 26.72
C THR A 18 44.55 -1.10 27.68
N ASP A 19 43.72 -2.16 27.66
CA ASP A 19 42.92 -2.82 28.73
C ASP A 19 41.71 -2.22 29.47
N GLY A 20 40.62 -3.02 29.53
CA GLY A 20 39.63 -3.02 30.63
C GLY A 20 38.15 -3.30 30.27
N THR A 21 37.73 -4.57 30.21
CA THR A 21 36.30 -5.02 30.31
C THR A 21 35.86 -5.19 31.79
N PRO A 22 34.57 -5.48 32.18
CA PRO A 22 33.32 -5.69 31.42
C PRO A 22 32.04 -4.99 31.99
N GLY A 23 30.93 -5.01 31.23
CA GLY A 23 29.57 -5.12 31.80
C GLY A 23 28.50 -4.14 31.26
N GLY A 24 27.36 -4.71 30.82
CA GLY A 24 26.07 -4.00 30.71
C GLY A 24 25.55 -3.82 29.29
N GLY A 25 24.67 -4.74 28.86
CA GLY A 25 23.98 -4.66 27.57
C GLY A 25 22.91 -3.55 27.54
N ALA A 26 22.79 -2.93 26.37
CA ALA A 26 21.57 -2.31 25.84
C ALA A 26 21.80 -2.07 24.34
N ASP A 27 21.22 -2.93 23.50
CA ASP A 27 21.14 -2.70 22.06
C ASP A 27 20.22 -1.50 21.80
N ALA A 28 20.83 -0.34 21.57
CA ALA A 28 20.17 0.86 21.08
C ALA A 28 20.87 1.30 19.80
N ALA A 29 20.30 0.93 18.65
CA ALA A 29 20.64 1.52 17.37
C ALA A 29 19.40 1.45 16.48
N ASP A 30 18.52 2.44 16.60
CA ASP A 30 17.50 2.71 15.59
C ASP A 30 17.23 4.21 15.48
N ALA A 31 16.78 4.62 14.30
CA ALA A 31 16.47 5.98 13.83
C ALA A 31 17.67 6.86 13.42
N ALA A 32 18.15 6.66 12.19
CA ALA A 32 18.71 7.77 11.40
C ALA A 32 17.56 8.48 10.66
N THR A 33 17.21 9.67 11.13
CA THR A 33 16.19 10.57 10.55
C THR A 33 16.60 11.02 9.14
N PRO A 34 15.79 10.80 8.08
CA PRO A 34 16.02 11.46 6.80
C PRO A 34 15.52 12.92 6.84
N PRO A 35 16.08 13.83 6.03
CA PRO A 35 15.74 15.26 6.06
C PRO A 35 14.29 15.51 5.62
N ALA A 36 13.68 16.53 6.22
CA ALA A 36 12.31 16.96 5.97
C ALA A 36 12.07 17.29 4.49
N ASP A 37 11.00 16.73 3.93
CA ASP A 37 10.47 17.02 2.60
C ASP A 37 9.94 18.46 2.61
N ALA A 38 10.74 19.40 2.10
CA ALA A 38 10.36 20.81 1.96
C ALA A 38 9.46 20.97 0.72
N GLY A 39 8.24 20.45 0.80
CA GLY A 39 7.13 20.82 -0.07
C GLY A 39 6.14 21.63 0.75
N GLY A 40 6.07 22.95 0.51
CA GLY A 40 5.21 23.86 1.27
C GLY A 40 3.75 23.40 1.29
N ALA A 41 3.29 22.98 2.47
CA ALA A 41 1.88 22.79 2.74
C ALA A 41 1.21 24.17 2.78
N VAL A 42 0.28 24.41 1.87
CA VAL A 42 -0.66 25.54 2.01
C VAL A 42 -1.66 25.12 3.08
N ASP A 43 -1.62 25.81 4.21
CA ASP A 43 -2.55 25.66 5.32
C ASP A 43 -3.96 26.09 4.88
N VAL A 44 -4.84 25.12 4.62
CA VAL A 44 -6.26 25.33 4.37
C VAL A 44 -7.05 24.81 5.58
N SER A 45 -6.73 25.29 6.78
CA SER A 45 -7.44 24.95 8.02
C SER A 45 -8.28 26.11 8.57
N THR A 46 -9.06 26.81 7.74
CA THR A 46 -10.20 27.57 8.27
C THR A 46 -11.44 27.46 7.38
N ARG A 47 -12.57 27.19 8.05
CA ARG A 47 -13.97 27.21 7.59
C ARG A 47 -14.53 25.88 7.09
N ARG A 48 -15.24 25.21 8.01
CA ARG A 48 -16.60 24.69 7.79
C ARG A 48 -17.24 24.31 9.13
N ASP A 49 -17.64 25.33 9.88
CA ASP A 49 -18.73 25.18 10.84
C ASP A 49 -20.03 25.56 10.13
N ALA A 50 -20.95 24.59 10.00
CA ALA A 50 -22.40 24.82 10.02
C ALA A 50 -23.16 23.48 9.94
N ALA A 51 -23.72 23.11 11.09
CA ALA A 51 -25.01 22.46 11.31
C ALA A 51 -25.33 21.11 10.62
N ILE A 52 -25.41 20.04 11.44
CA ILE A 52 -26.55 19.11 11.38
C ILE A 52 -27.01 18.85 12.82
N ALA A 53 -28.31 19.11 13.04
CA ALA A 53 -28.99 19.01 14.31
C ALA A 53 -29.34 17.57 14.68
N ASP A 54 -29.34 17.37 16.00
CA ASP A 54 -29.89 16.29 16.80
C ASP A 54 -31.26 15.78 16.29
N THR A 55 -31.38 14.46 16.14
CA THR A 55 -32.66 13.77 16.35
C THR A 55 -32.38 12.36 16.86
N THR A 56 -32.45 12.22 18.18
CA THR A 56 -32.52 10.96 18.90
C THR A 56 -33.91 10.34 18.76
N THR A 57 -33.98 9.10 18.26
CA THR A 57 -35.11 8.21 18.52
C THR A 57 -34.61 6.83 18.87
N ALA A 58 -34.83 6.47 20.13
CA ALA A 58 -34.64 5.15 20.69
C ALA A 58 -35.63 4.14 20.08
N LEU A 59 -35.17 2.92 19.84
CA LEU A 59 -36.03 1.74 19.87
C LEU A 59 -35.36 0.67 20.71
N ALA A 60 -36.14 0.20 21.69
CA ALA A 60 -35.77 -0.72 22.73
C ALA A 60 -35.81 -2.18 22.27
N ASP A 61 -35.05 -2.95 23.03
CA ASP A 61 -34.90 -4.40 23.14
C ASP A 61 -36.20 -5.22 23.13
N ALA A 62 -36.15 -6.40 22.51
CA ALA A 62 -36.95 -7.57 22.87
C ALA A 62 -36.33 -8.88 22.35
N GLY A 63 -35.78 -9.69 23.26
CA GLY A 63 -36.10 -11.12 23.35
C GLY A 63 -35.09 -12.12 22.80
N ALA A 64 -34.39 -12.78 23.72
CA ALA A 64 -33.66 -14.04 23.54
C ALA A 64 -34.63 -15.24 23.46
N ASP A 65 -34.37 -16.23 22.60
CA ASP A 65 -33.75 -17.52 22.96
C ASP A 65 -33.92 -18.63 21.89
N ALA A 66 -32.88 -19.49 21.86
CA ALA A 66 -32.85 -20.92 21.54
C ALA A 66 -32.65 -21.46 20.10
N ASP A 67 -31.59 -22.29 20.03
CA ASP A 67 -31.24 -23.35 19.07
C ASP A 67 -30.74 -22.98 17.65
N ALA A 68 -29.42 -22.85 17.53
CA ALA A 68 -28.70 -23.02 16.25
C ALA A 68 -27.98 -24.39 16.24
N PRO A 69 -28.18 -25.23 15.22
CA PRO A 69 -27.53 -26.54 15.11
C PRO A 69 -26.02 -26.40 14.80
N PRO A 70 -25.20 -27.45 15.03
CA PRO A 70 -23.74 -27.36 14.95
C PRO A 70 -23.28 -27.05 13.52
N ALA A 71 -22.28 -26.17 13.43
CA ALA A 71 -21.63 -25.74 12.20
C ALA A 71 -21.15 -26.94 11.36
N SER A 72 -21.90 -27.25 10.31
CA SER A 72 -21.51 -28.20 9.27
C SER A 72 -20.81 -27.46 8.14
N ASP A 73 -19.58 -27.90 7.87
CA ASP A 73 -18.72 -27.56 6.73
C ASP A 73 -18.27 -26.09 6.66
N ALA A 74 -17.13 -25.83 7.31
CA ALA A 74 -16.34 -24.62 7.11
C ALA A 74 -15.88 -24.60 5.63
N GLY A 75 -16.76 -24.05 4.81
CA GLY A 75 -16.61 -23.93 3.37
C GLY A 75 -15.27 -23.29 3.04
N LYS A 76 -14.41 -24.11 2.44
CA LYS A 76 -13.26 -23.71 1.63
C LYS A 76 -13.51 -22.34 0.99
N PRO A 77 -12.68 -21.31 1.26
CA PRO A 77 -12.79 -20.04 0.55
C PRO A 77 -12.77 -20.34 -0.94
N ALA A 78 -13.72 -19.78 -1.68
CA ALA A 78 -13.73 -19.89 -3.13
C ALA A 78 -12.35 -19.42 -3.62
N THR A 79 -11.55 -20.36 -4.13
CA THR A 79 -10.27 -20.04 -4.77
C THR A 79 -10.61 -19.34 -6.08
N GLY A 80 -10.92 -18.05 -6.01
CA GLY A 80 -10.66 -17.16 -7.13
C GLY A 80 -9.17 -17.25 -7.39
N THR A 81 -8.78 -17.72 -8.57
CA THR A 81 -7.37 -17.69 -8.97
C THR A 81 -6.93 -16.23 -8.96
N TYR A 82 -6.02 -15.87 -8.05
CA TYR A 82 -5.42 -14.54 -8.05
C TYR A 82 -4.79 -14.23 -9.42
N VAL A 83 -4.67 -12.96 -9.77
CA VAL A 83 -4.18 -12.50 -11.08
C VAL A 83 -2.96 -11.59 -10.93
N GLY A 84 -2.37 -11.18 -12.05
CA GLY A 84 -1.22 -10.28 -12.04
C GLY A 84 0.06 -10.94 -11.56
N PHE A 85 1.08 -10.13 -11.29
CA PHE A 85 2.40 -10.63 -10.94
C PHE A 85 2.44 -11.46 -9.65
N GLY A 86 1.62 -11.12 -8.66
CA GLY A 86 1.52 -11.84 -7.38
C GLY A 86 0.83 -13.20 -7.45
N ALA A 87 0.13 -13.53 -8.55
CA ALA A 87 -0.61 -14.79 -8.72
C ALA A 87 0.24 -16.07 -8.68
N ILE A 88 1.57 -15.93 -8.64
CA ILE A 88 2.49 -17.06 -8.46
C ILE A 88 2.38 -17.71 -7.08
N THR A 89 1.85 -17.00 -6.07
CA THR A 89 1.68 -17.55 -4.73
C THR A 89 0.24 -18.01 -4.47
N ARG A 90 0.13 -19.04 -3.62
CA ARG A 90 -1.11 -19.47 -2.96
C ARG A 90 -1.03 -19.27 -1.43
N GLY A 91 -0.11 -18.42 -0.97
CA GLY A 91 0.18 -18.17 0.43
C GLY A 91 0.66 -19.43 1.14
N ALA A 92 0.00 -19.81 2.23
CA ALA A 92 0.30 -21.03 2.98
C ALA A 92 0.35 -22.30 2.12
N ALA A 93 -0.54 -22.39 1.12
CA ALA A 93 -0.62 -23.54 0.22
C ALA A 93 0.54 -23.63 -0.79
N SER A 94 1.40 -22.61 -0.89
CA SER A 94 2.67 -22.71 -1.62
C SER A 94 3.73 -23.52 -0.86
N SER A 95 3.55 -23.79 0.43
CA SER A 95 4.59 -24.46 1.22
C SER A 95 4.85 -25.89 0.74
N PRO A 96 6.11 -26.28 0.47
CA PRO A 96 6.45 -27.65 0.08
C PRO A 96 6.29 -28.65 1.24
N ASN A 97 6.23 -28.16 2.47
CA ASN A 97 6.15 -28.98 3.68
C ASN A 97 4.71 -29.09 4.22
N GLY A 98 3.71 -28.60 3.48
CA GLY A 98 2.35 -28.43 3.98
C GLY A 98 2.22 -27.25 4.95
N TYR A 99 0.99 -26.96 5.37
CA TYR A 99 0.64 -25.83 6.22
C TYR A 99 -0.40 -26.23 7.27
N ASP A 100 -0.45 -25.48 8.37
CA ASP A 100 -1.46 -25.63 9.41
C ASP A 100 -2.60 -24.63 9.21
N VAL A 101 -3.83 -25.01 9.59
CA VAL A 101 -4.91 -24.03 9.76
C VAL A 101 -4.85 -23.50 11.18
N TYR A 102 -4.62 -22.20 11.32
CA TYR A 102 -4.60 -21.51 12.60
C TYR A 102 -5.89 -20.72 12.79
N ARG A 103 -6.61 -20.96 13.88
CA ARG A 103 -7.87 -20.28 14.20
C ARG A 103 -7.63 -19.17 15.20
N VAL A 104 -7.86 -17.93 14.77
CA VAL A 104 -7.92 -16.77 15.66
C VAL A 104 -9.27 -16.78 16.35
N SER A 105 -9.27 -16.96 17.68
CA SER A 105 -10.45 -17.06 18.53
C SER A 105 -10.55 -15.91 19.55
N SER A 106 -9.60 -14.97 19.52
CA SER A 106 -9.56 -13.81 20.40
C SER A 106 -9.21 -12.54 19.62
N LEU A 107 -9.88 -11.43 19.99
CA LEU A 107 -9.57 -10.09 19.47
C LEU A 107 -8.42 -9.40 20.22
N ALA A 108 -7.86 -10.04 21.25
CA ALA A 108 -6.72 -9.50 22.00
C ALA A 108 -5.45 -9.47 21.15
N ASP A 109 -4.55 -8.53 21.49
CA ASP A 109 -3.23 -8.37 20.85
C ASP A 109 -2.09 -8.59 21.86
N ASP A 110 -2.16 -9.68 22.62
CA ASP A 110 -1.21 -10.01 23.70
C ASP A 110 -0.22 -11.13 23.35
N GLY A 111 -0.35 -11.74 22.17
CA GLY A 111 0.51 -12.83 21.70
C GLY A 111 0.21 -14.19 22.33
N THR A 112 -0.90 -14.33 23.06
CA THR A 112 -1.36 -15.63 23.57
C THR A 112 -1.97 -16.48 22.44
N PRO A 113 -2.00 -17.82 22.57
CA PRO A 113 -2.66 -18.69 21.61
C PRO A 113 -4.12 -18.29 21.37
N GLY A 114 -4.53 -18.29 20.10
CA GLY A 114 -5.84 -17.81 19.65
C GLY A 114 -5.85 -16.34 19.21
N THR A 115 -4.76 -15.58 19.37
CA THR A 115 -4.65 -14.21 18.87
C THR A 115 -4.03 -14.13 17.48
N LEU A 116 -4.30 -13.05 16.74
CA LEU A 116 -3.63 -12.78 15.46
C LEU A 116 -2.11 -12.66 15.63
N ARG A 117 -1.64 -12.10 16.75
CA ARG A 117 -0.22 -11.94 17.03
C ARG A 117 0.50 -13.28 17.17
N ASP A 118 -0.10 -14.25 17.86
CA ASP A 118 0.44 -15.61 17.87
C ASP A 118 0.31 -16.27 16.49
N ALA A 119 -0.79 -16.03 15.76
CA ALA A 119 -1.03 -16.61 14.45
C ALA A 119 0.09 -16.27 13.43
N VAL A 120 0.52 -15.00 13.37
CA VAL A 120 1.55 -14.55 12.41
C VAL A 120 2.99 -14.81 12.88
N SER A 121 3.20 -15.27 14.12
CA SER A 121 4.54 -15.52 14.68
C SER A 121 5.27 -16.72 14.05
N ARG A 122 4.55 -17.53 13.26
CA ARG A 122 5.12 -18.69 12.55
C ARG A 122 4.56 -18.74 11.13
N GLY A 123 5.42 -19.09 10.18
CA GLY A 123 5.04 -19.31 8.79
C GLY A 123 4.26 -20.60 8.59
N ARG A 124 3.92 -20.88 7.33
CA ARG A 124 3.18 -22.09 6.90
C ARG A 124 1.81 -22.20 7.59
N ARG A 125 1.09 -21.09 7.66
CA ARG A 125 -0.22 -21.01 8.31
C ARG A 125 -1.27 -20.39 7.41
N HIS A 126 -2.38 -21.09 7.28
CA HIS A 126 -3.64 -20.53 6.80
C HIS A 126 -4.41 -20.04 8.03
N ILE A 127 -4.38 -18.72 8.23
CA ILE A 127 -4.99 -18.04 9.36
C ILE A 127 -6.43 -17.72 9.01
N VAL A 128 -7.35 -18.27 9.80
CA VAL A 128 -8.80 -18.04 9.73
C VAL A 128 -9.29 -17.45 11.05
N PHE A 129 -10.45 -16.82 11.06
CA PHE A 129 -11.02 -16.13 12.21
C PHE A 129 -12.33 -16.78 12.63
N ASP A 130 -12.39 -17.26 13.87
CA ASP A 130 -13.62 -17.70 14.53
C ASP A 130 -14.31 -16.55 15.29
N VAL A 131 -13.77 -15.33 15.14
CA VAL A 131 -14.26 -14.09 15.76
C VAL A 131 -14.49 -13.00 14.72
N VAL A 132 -15.47 -12.14 15.00
CA VAL A 132 -15.79 -10.93 14.24
C VAL A 132 -15.46 -9.72 15.10
N GLY A 133 -14.93 -8.66 14.50
CA GLY A 133 -14.73 -7.39 15.20
C GLY A 133 -13.37 -6.76 14.97
N THR A 134 -12.90 -6.02 15.97
CA THR A 134 -11.70 -5.18 15.86
C THR A 134 -10.59 -5.68 16.78
N ILE A 135 -9.44 -6.00 16.19
CA ILE A 135 -8.16 -6.22 16.87
C ILE A 135 -7.44 -4.88 16.92
N THR A 136 -7.32 -4.29 18.11
CA THR A 136 -6.59 -3.04 18.31
C THR A 136 -5.15 -3.34 18.67
N LEU A 137 -4.20 -2.85 17.85
CA LEU A 137 -2.79 -3.16 18.03
C LEU A 137 -2.20 -2.47 19.28
N ALA A 138 -1.76 -3.29 20.23
CA ALA A 138 -1.03 -2.88 21.44
C ALA A 138 0.42 -2.46 21.13
N GLN A 139 0.98 -2.99 20.04
CA GLN A 139 2.28 -2.62 19.48
C GLN A 139 2.34 -2.97 17.99
N ARG A 140 3.42 -2.56 17.30
CA ARG A 140 3.65 -2.97 15.90
C ARG A 140 3.55 -4.49 15.73
N LEU A 141 2.82 -4.93 14.70
CA LEU A 141 2.64 -6.34 14.38
C LEU A 141 3.58 -6.69 13.22
N THR A 142 4.69 -7.36 13.53
CA THR A 142 5.70 -7.74 12.54
C THR A 142 5.40 -9.10 11.95
N ILE A 143 5.50 -9.21 10.63
CA ILE A 143 5.42 -10.45 9.86
C ILE A 143 6.74 -10.63 9.13
N ASP A 144 7.54 -11.58 9.59
CA ASP A 144 8.87 -11.91 9.05
C ASP A 144 9.01 -13.42 8.83
N VAL A 145 7.92 -14.04 8.37
CA VAL A 145 7.80 -15.47 8.10
C VAL A 145 7.24 -15.70 6.70
N ASP A 146 7.40 -16.92 6.18
CA ASP A 146 6.97 -17.28 4.82
C ASP A 146 5.70 -18.14 4.83
N TYR A 147 5.04 -18.23 3.66
CA TYR A 147 3.89 -19.10 3.44
C TYR A 147 2.74 -18.79 4.40
N LEU A 148 2.23 -17.56 4.36
CA LEU A 148 1.06 -17.16 5.14
C LEU A 148 -0.12 -16.84 4.24
N THR A 149 -1.30 -17.28 4.68
CA THR A 149 -2.57 -16.79 4.16
C THR A 149 -3.34 -16.22 5.34
N ILE A 150 -3.63 -14.92 5.33
CA ILE A 150 -4.54 -14.30 6.29
C ILE A 150 -5.88 -14.10 5.60
N ASP A 151 -6.84 -14.97 5.94
CA ASP A 151 -8.16 -15.04 5.31
C ASP A 151 -9.22 -14.41 6.19
N GLY A 152 -9.48 -13.12 6.01
CA GLY A 152 -10.52 -12.40 6.73
C GLY A 152 -11.95 -12.75 6.32
N ALA A 153 -12.16 -13.46 5.21
CA ALA A 153 -13.49 -13.87 4.78
C ALA A 153 -14.10 -14.89 5.74
N SER A 154 -13.25 -15.69 6.38
CA SER A 154 -13.63 -16.69 7.38
C SER A 154 -14.32 -16.12 8.63
N ALA A 155 -14.09 -14.85 8.98
CA ALA A 155 -14.77 -14.21 10.11
C ALA A 155 -16.30 -14.13 9.90
N GLY A 156 -16.77 -14.04 8.65
CA GLY A 156 -18.17 -13.78 8.35
C GLY A 156 -18.66 -12.43 8.93
N GLY A 157 -19.98 -12.24 9.00
CA GLY A 157 -20.60 -11.07 9.63
C GLY A 157 -20.05 -9.72 9.16
N ALA A 158 -19.62 -8.88 10.11
CA ALA A 158 -19.01 -7.57 9.86
C ALA A 158 -17.51 -7.63 9.45
N GLY A 159 -16.95 -8.84 9.38
CA GLY A 159 -15.53 -9.09 9.07
C GLY A 159 -14.58 -8.78 10.22
N ILE A 160 -13.28 -8.87 9.92
CA ILE A 160 -12.21 -8.55 10.85
C ILE A 160 -11.55 -7.21 10.50
N THR A 161 -11.33 -6.39 11.52
CA THR A 161 -10.61 -5.12 11.42
C THR A 161 -9.35 -5.16 12.27
N ILE A 162 -8.21 -4.84 11.68
CA ILE A 162 -6.95 -4.57 12.38
C ILE A 162 -6.83 -3.06 12.48
N ALA A 163 -6.85 -2.54 13.71
CA ALA A 163 -6.90 -1.11 13.98
C ALA A 163 -5.64 -0.62 14.71
N GLN A 164 -5.21 0.58 14.33
CA GLN A 164 -4.21 1.32 15.09
C GLN A 164 -4.84 1.88 16.37
N ALA A 165 -4.19 1.66 17.51
CA ALA A 165 -4.56 2.37 18.74
C ALA A 165 -4.40 3.89 18.56
N PRO A 166 -5.30 4.73 19.12
CA PRO A 166 -5.19 6.17 18.99
C PRO A 166 -3.83 6.70 19.44
N ASN A 167 -3.28 7.68 18.71
CA ASN A 167 -1.99 8.34 19.00
C ASN A 167 -0.74 7.44 18.98
N THR A 168 -0.84 6.17 18.57
CA THR A 168 0.34 5.29 18.45
C THR A 168 0.92 5.30 17.05
N GLU A 169 2.05 4.62 16.83
CA GLU A 169 2.61 4.38 15.50
C GLU A 169 2.44 2.92 15.09
N HIS A 170 1.50 2.20 15.74
CA HIS A 170 1.32 0.77 15.53
C HIS A 170 0.65 0.52 14.18
N GLY A 171 1.18 -0.48 13.48
CA GLY A 171 0.64 -0.99 12.23
C GLY A 171 1.15 -2.41 12.00
N VAL A 172 0.65 -3.02 10.94
CA VAL A 172 1.14 -4.29 10.43
C VAL A 172 2.32 -4.01 9.51
N ILE A 173 3.46 -4.63 9.78
CA ILE A 173 4.65 -4.50 8.95
C ILE A 173 5.13 -5.88 8.48
N VAL A 174 5.26 -6.05 7.17
CA VAL A 174 5.94 -7.20 6.58
C VAL A 174 7.40 -6.83 6.40
N HIS A 175 8.31 -7.56 7.06
CA HIS A 175 9.73 -7.27 7.05
C HIS A 175 10.48 -8.18 6.07
N GLY A 176 11.27 -7.59 5.18
CA GLY A 176 12.22 -8.26 4.30
C GLY A 176 13.65 -7.73 4.42
N ILE A 177 13.98 -7.03 5.50
CA ILE A 177 15.27 -6.32 5.66
C ILE A 177 16.46 -7.27 5.90
N LYS A 178 16.26 -8.28 6.75
CA LYS A 178 17.32 -9.22 7.19
C LYS A 178 17.13 -10.63 6.66
N ARG A 179 16.08 -10.84 5.87
CA ARG A 179 15.68 -12.14 5.33
C ARG A 179 14.85 -11.94 4.07
N HIS A 180 14.73 -12.99 3.27
CA HIS A 180 13.75 -13.05 2.21
C HIS A 180 12.40 -13.46 2.81
N THR A 181 11.38 -12.59 2.70
CA THR A 181 10.02 -12.88 3.13
C THR A 181 9.11 -13.08 1.94
N HIS A 182 8.44 -14.23 1.84
CA HIS A 182 7.71 -14.56 0.61
C HIS A 182 6.48 -15.46 0.81
N ASP A 183 5.68 -15.55 -0.26
CA ASP A 183 4.44 -16.33 -0.31
C ASP A 183 3.41 -15.89 0.73
N LEU A 184 2.95 -14.64 0.56
CA LEU A 184 1.99 -14.02 1.48
C LEU A 184 0.70 -13.68 0.76
N VAL A 185 -0.42 -14.03 1.38
CA VAL A 185 -1.76 -13.65 0.93
C VAL A 185 -2.47 -12.91 2.06
N PHE A 186 -2.94 -11.71 1.78
CA PHE A 186 -3.81 -10.92 2.64
C PHE A 186 -5.14 -10.73 1.92
N SER A 187 -6.23 -11.21 2.52
CA SER A 187 -7.53 -11.10 1.87
C SER A 187 -8.68 -10.82 2.81
N HIS A 188 -9.63 -10.01 2.36
CA HIS A 188 -10.88 -9.71 3.07
C HIS A 188 -10.68 -9.18 4.50
N ILE A 189 -9.64 -8.36 4.72
CA ILE A 189 -9.32 -7.73 6.00
C ILE A 189 -9.42 -6.22 5.87
N ARG A 190 -9.92 -5.56 6.93
CA ARG A 190 -9.88 -4.11 7.07
C ARG A 190 -8.68 -3.67 7.90
N PHE A 191 -7.83 -2.83 7.34
CA PHE A 191 -6.77 -2.11 8.01
C PHE A 191 -7.24 -0.68 8.27
N ARG A 192 -7.38 -0.31 9.54
CA ARG A 192 -7.93 0.99 9.94
C ARG A 192 -6.90 1.80 10.73
N GLY A 193 -6.39 2.86 10.13
CA GLY A 193 -5.60 3.87 10.81
C GLY A 193 -6.46 4.78 11.70
N SER A 194 -5.88 5.87 12.18
CA SER A 194 -6.51 6.81 13.12
C SER A 194 -6.60 8.25 12.59
N TYR A 195 -6.46 8.46 11.27
CA TYR A 195 -6.41 9.81 10.71
C TYR A 195 -7.69 10.63 10.92
N ASP A 196 -8.87 10.03 10.99
CA ASP A 196 -10.12 10.75 11.25
C ASP A 196 -10.20 11.37 12.64
N THR A 197 -9.60 10.71 13.62
CA THR A 197 -9.63 11.10 15.05
C THR A 197 -8.36 11.83 15.49
N VAL A 198 -7.23 11.58 14.83
CA VAL A 198 -5.93 12.18 15.12
C VAL A 198 -5.31 12.71 13.83
N LYS A 199 -5.49 14.01 13.59
CA LYS A 199 -5.03 14.74 12.38
C LYS A 199 -3.55 15.14 12.43
N VAL A 200 -2.69 14.30 12.99
CA VAL A 200 -1.24 14.57 13.06
C VAL A 200 -0.51 13.64 12.09
N HIS A 201 0.18 14.23 11.12
CA HIS A 201 1.12 13.48 10.29
C HIS A 201 2.37 13.15 11.09
N LYS A 202 2.64 11.85 11.26
CA LYS A 202 3.92 11.34 11.74
C LYS A 202 4.45 10.32 10.76
N VAL A 203 5.71 10.47 10.35
CA VAL A 203 6.40 9.48 9.51
C VAL A 203 6.47 8.16 10.28
N GLY A 204 6.28 7.03 9.61
CA GLY A 204 6.34 5.70 10.25
C GLY A 204 5.02 5.21 10.86
N THR A 205 3.91 5.93 10.65
CA THR A 205 2.60 5.59 11.24
C THR A 205 1.66 4.81 10.33
N ALA A 206 2.19 4.21 9.26
CA ALA A 206 1.42 3.39 8.32
C ALA A 206 0.69 2.24 9.03
N ILE A 207 -0.60 2.07 8.73
CA ILE A 207 -1.39 0.96 9.30
C ILE A 207 -0.99 -0.40 8.71
N PHE A 208 -0.52 -0.43 7.46
CA PHE A 208 -0.12 -1.65 6.77
C PHE A 208 1.04 -1.35 5.81
N SER A 209 2.20 -1.99 5.97
CA SER A 209 3.38 -1.69 5.16
C SER A 209 4.24 -2.91 4.88
N PHE A 210 4.95 -2.88 3.76
CA PHE A 210 5.98 -3.84 3.37
C PHE A 210 7.31 -3.09 3.34
N ASP A 211 8.24 -3.53 4.18
CA ASP A 211 9.54 -2.90 4.35
C ASP A 211 10.66 -3.89 4.07
N ALA A 212 11.28 -3.70 2.91
CA ALA A 212 12.47 -4.39 2.46
C ALA A 212 13.61 -3.39 2.19
N ASP A 213 13.70 -2.32 3.00
CA ASP A 213 14.89 -1.48 3.06
C ASP A 213 16.05 -2.26 3.66
N CYS A 214 17.13 -2.44 2.92
CA CYS A 214 18.34 -3.07 3.46
C CYS A 214 19.31 -2.10 4.14
N GLY A 215 18.98 -0.81 4.20
CA GLY A 215 19.82 0.21 4.80
C GLY A 215 21.25 0.22 4.21
N LYS A 216 22.25 0.44 5.07
CA LYS A 216 23.69 0.32 4.72
C LYS A 216 24.19 -1.12 4.70
N VAL A 217 23.36 -2.10 5.05
CA VAL A 217 23.73 -3.52 5.02
C VAL A 217 23.61 -3.95 3.56
N SER A 218 24.66 -4.54 3.00
CA SER A 218 24.76 -4.77 1.55
C SER A 218 23.67 -5.72 1.05
N CYS A 219 22.52 -5.20 0.62
CA CYS A 219 21.72 -5.89 -0.37
C CYS A 219 22.61 -6.16 -1.58
N ALA A 220 22.65 -7.40 -2.05
CA ALA A 220 23.07 -7.62 -3.42
C ALA A 220 22.13 -6.82 -4.35
N LYS A 221 22.75 -6.03 -5.24
CA LYS A 221 22.06 -5.18 -6.23
C LYS A 221 21.25 -5.98 -7.25
N THR A 222 21.58 -7.26 -7.40
CA THR A 222 20.87 -8.23 -8.22
C THR A 222 19.98 -9.08 -7.33
N TRP A 223 18.86 -9.56 -7.87
CA TRP A 223 18.00 -10.49 -7.14
C TRP A 223 18.63 -11.88 -7.05
N SER A 224 18.74 -12.39 -5.83
CA SER A 224 18.96 -13.79 -5.55
C SER A 224 17.96 -14.23 -4.48
N THR A 225 17.50 -15.48 -4.54
CA THR A 225 16.59 -16.08 -3.53
C THR A 225 17.26 -16.27 -2.16
N VAL A 226 18.54 -15.89 -2.01
CA VAL A 226 19.26 -15.87 -0.73
C VAL A 226 19.39 -14.46 -0.14
N ASP A 227 18.91 -13.42 -0.84
CA ASP A 227 19.02 -12.04 -0.37
C ASP A 227 17.79 -11.59 0.41
N ALA A 228 18.00 -10.59 1.28
CA ALA A 228 16.93 -9.78 1.84
C ALA A 228 15.99 -9.22 0.74
N GLY A 229 14.69 -9.26 1.00
CA GLY A 229 13.66 -8.78 0.07
C GLY A 229 12.27 -9.28 0.45
N ILE A 230 11.27 -8.81 -0.29
CA ILE A 230 9.90 -9.35 -0.22
C ILE A 230 9.47 -9.81 -1.61
N SER A 231 8.86 -10.98 -1.73
CA SER A 231 8.26 -11.39 -3.01
C SER A 231 7.03 -12.27 -2.91
N ALA A 232 6.33 -12.41 -4.04
CA ALA A 232 5.20 -13.34 -4.18
C ALA A 232 4.10 -13.00 -3.16
N VAL A 233 3.50 -11.82 -3.34
CA VAL A 233 2.49 -11.27 -2.43
C VAL A 233 1.20 -10.99 -3.17
N VAL A 234 0.08 -11.39 -2.56
CA VAL A 234 -1.27 -10.99 -2.98
C VAL A 234 -1.94 -10.20 -1.86
N ILE A 235 -2.47 -9.04 -2.23
CA ILE A 235 -3.31 -8.19 -1.40
C ILE A 235 -4.64 -8.04 -2.15
N ASP A 236 -5.66 -8.78 -1.76
CA ASP A 236 -6.91 -8.88 -2.53
C ASP A 236 -8.17 -8.68 -1.65
N HIS A 237 -9.10 -7.84 -2.08
CA HIS A 237 -10.31 -7.51 -1.30
C HIS A 237 -10.00 -6.95 0.10
N VAL A 238 -8.88 -6.26 0.28
CA VAL A 238 -8.60 -5.57 1.56
C VAL A 238 -9.21 -4.18 1.57
N VAL A 239 -9.44 -3.65 2.76
CA VAL A 239 -9.80 -2.24 2.97
C VAL A 239 -8.66 -1.57 3.71
N VAL A 240 -8.18 -0.42 3.22
CA VAL A 240 -7.23 0.44 3.94
C VAL A 240 -7.87 1.79 4.15
N ALA A 241 -8.14 2.13 5.40
CA ALA A 241 -8.92 3.30 5.75
C ALA A 241 -8.19 4.18 6.75
N TYR A 242 -8.33 5.50 6.60
CA TYR A 242 -7.85 6.49 7.56
C TYR A 242 -6.36 6.34 7.90
N ASP A 243 -5.56 5.97 6.92
CA ASP A 243 -4.11 5.89 7.08
C ASP A 243 -3.50 7.31 7.11
N ARG A 244 -2.50 7.45 7.98
CA ARG A 244 -1.76 8.69 8.21
C ARG A 244 -0.47 8.77 7.40
N ASP A 245 0.11 7.64 7.04
CA ASP A 245 1.40 7.64 6.36
C ASP A 245 1.44 6.88 5.05
N LYS A 246 0.83 5.71 4.83
CA LYS A 246 0.54 5.03 3.53
C LYS A 246 0.69 3.50 3.61
N LEU A 247 -0.13 2.76 2.84
CA LEU A 247 0.29 1.43 2.41
C LEU A 247 1.55 1.59 1.58
N THR A 248 2.64 0.95 2.02
CA THR A 248 3.94 1.13 1.38
C THR A 248 4.48 -0.19 0.86
N LEU A 249 4.94 -0.20 -0.39
CA LEU A 249 5.89 -1.20 -0.90
C LEU A 249 7.26 -0.53 -0.95
N TRP A 250 8.05 -0.74 0.11
CA TRP A 250 9.30 -0.06 0.37
C TRP A 250 10.52 -0.96 0.13
N GLY A 251 11.51 -0.51 -0.66
CA GLY A 251 12.76 -1.24 -0.86
C GLY A 251 12.68 -2.36 -1.92
N LYS A 252 13.41 -3.48 -1.73
CA LYS A 252 13.57 -4.58 -2.71
C LYS A 252 12.36 -5.52 -2.68
N ILE A 253 11.39 -5.27 -3.56
CA ILE A 253 10.08 -5.95 -3.57
C ILE A 253 9.71 -6.42 -4.98
N ARG A 254 9.23 -7.64 -5.15
CA ARG A 254 8.75 -8.11 -6.47
C ARG A 254 7.57 -9.06 -6.43
N ASP A 255 6.96 -9.26 -7.60
CA ASP A 255 5.86 -10.22 -7.76
C ASP A 255 4.71 -9.94 -6.79
N VAL A 256 4.16 -8.73 -6.87
CA VAL A 256 3.08 -8.27 -5.99
C VAL A 256 1.84 -7.94 -6.82
N THR A 257 0.68 -8.43 -6.39
CA THR A 257 -0.62 -7.96 -6.90
C THR A 257 -1.39 -7.30 -5.76
N ILE A 258 -1.88 -6.08 -6.00
CA ILE A 258 -2.88 -5.39 -5.20
C ILE A 258 -4.16 -5.32 -6.04
N SER A 259 -5.19 -6.07 -5.64
CA SER A 259 -6.41 -6.17 -6.43
C SER A 259 -7.71 -6.05 -5.64
N ASN A 260 -8.76 -5.58 -6.32
CA ASN A 260 -10.13 -5.51 -5.78
C ASN A 260 -10.22 -4.85 -4.40
N SER A 261 -9.28 -3.96 -4.06
CA SER A 261 -9.15 -3.40 -2.72
C SER A 261 -9.68 -1.98 -2.66
N LEU A 262 -10.13 -1.57 -1.48
CA LEU A 262 -10.70 -0.25 -1.24
C LEU A 262 -9.79 0.57 -0.32
N PHE A 263 -9.37 1.73 -0.80
CA PHE A 263 -8.56 2.71 -0.05
C PHE A 263 -9.37 3.98 0.14
N TYR A 264 -9.60 4.44 1.37
CA TYR A 264 -10.38 5.67 1.58
C TYR A 264 -10.01 6.49 2.80
N GLY A 265 -10.36 7.78 2.76
CA GLY A 265 -10.23 8.71 3.88
C GLY A 265 -8.80 8.85 4.43
N SER A 266 -7.81 8.46 3.65
CA SER A 266 -6.40 8.46 4.03
C SER A 266 -5.71 9.68 3.47
N THR A 267 -4.72 10.19 4.18
CA THR A 267 -3.92 11.30 3.63
C THR A 267 -3.03 10.83 2.49
N LYS A 268 -2.49 9.62 2.63
CA LYS A 268 -1.57 9.00 1.70
C LYS A 268 -2.02 7.56 1.55
N ALA A 269 -2.53 7.17 0.39
CA ALA A 269 -3.16 5.85 0.24
C ALA A 269 -2.13 4.74 -0.03
N LEU A 270 -1.38 4.84 -1.13
CA LEU A 270 -0.48 3.80 -1.61
C LEU A 270 0.80 4.38 -2.21
N LEU A 271 1.97 3.99 -1.68
CA LEU A 271 3.28 4.36 -2.21
C LEU A 271 4.12 3.14 -2.58
N LEU A 272 4.64 3.16 -3.80
CA LEU A 272 5.72 2.29 -4.25
C LEU A 272 6.98 3.15 -4.38
N SER A 273 7.98 2.94 -3.50
CA SER A 273 9.14 3.84 -3.43
C SER A 273 10.30 3.26 -2.61
N PHE A 274 11.41 3.98 -2.61
CA PHE A 274 12.50 3.87 -1.65
C PHE A 274 13.22 5.22 -1.51
N TYR A 275 13.77 5.54 -0.33
CA TYR A 275 14.61 6.71 -0.05
C TYR A 275 15.97 6.19 0.39
N GLY A 276 17.04 6.59 -0.30
CA GLY A 276 18.41 6.28 0.08
C GLY A 276 19.20 5.68 -1.07
N ALA A 277 20.49 6.01 -1.13
CA ALA A 277 21.39 5.33 -2.04
C ALA A 277 21.64 3.89 -1.55
N PRO A 278 21.71 2.90 -2.44
CA PRO A 278 21.60 3.07 -3.89
C PRO A 278 20.12 3.07 -4.33
N TYR A 279 19.71 4.11 -5.05
CA TYR A 279 18.35 4.28 -5.60
C TYR A 279 17.98 3.23 -6.68
N ASP A 280 18.81 2.20 -6.83
CA ASP A 280 18.71 1.09 -7.78
C ASP A 280 18.10 -0.19 -7.17
N LEU A 281 17.67 -0.16 -5.89
CA LEU A 281 16.92 -1.29 -5.31
C LEU A 281 15.68 -1.57 -6.17
N GLU A 282 15.66 -2.75 -6.77
CA GLU A 282 14.73 -3.12 -7.83
C GLU A 282 13.36 -3.51 -7.24
N ARG A 283 12.35 -2.71 -7.58
CA ARG A 283 10.95 -3.14 -7.58
C ARG A 283 10.61 -3.67 -8.96
N ASP A 284 10.07 -4.87 -9.05
CA ASP A 284 9.76 -5.50 -10.35
C ASP A 284 8.52 -6.38 -10.28
N GLY A 285 7.72 -6.39 -11.35
CA GLY A 285 6.54 -7.22 -11.44
C GLY A 285 5.50 -6.85 -10.39
N ILE A 286 4.84 -5.71 -10.58
CA ILE A 286 3.78 -5.24 -9.69
C ILE A 286 2.52 -4.97 -10.49
N SER A 287 1.38 -5.51 -10.03
CA SER A 287 0.06 -5.26 -10.60
C SER A 287 -0.80 -4.49 -9.59
N VAL A 288 -1.31 -3.32 -9.98
CA VAL A 288 -2.32 -2.55 -9.25
C VAL A 288 -3.60 -2.60 -10.08
N TYR A 289 -4.54 -3.45 -9.69
CA TYR A 289 -5.64 -3.85 -10.57
C TYR A 289 -7.02 -3.77 -9.90
N ARG A 290 -8.00 -3.11 -10.54
CA ARG A 290 -9.40 -3.08 -10.03
C ARG A 290 -9.54 -2.59 -8.58
N ASN A 291 -8.70 -1.66 -8.14
CA ASN A 291 -8.84 -1.04 -6.83
C ASN A 291 -9.69 0.23 -6.90
N ALA A 292 -10.29 0.61 -5.78
CA ALA A 292 -10.94 1.91 -5.63
C ALA A 292 -10.18 2.76 -4.61
N PHE A 293 -9.77 3.95 -5.03
CA PHE A 293 -9.18 4.98 -4.18
C PHE A 293 -10.21 6.12 -4.05
N VAL A 294 -10.81 6.25 -2.88
CA VAL A 294 -12.00 7.07 -2.67
C VAL A 294 -11.73 8.11 -1.58
N GLU A 295 -11.69 9.38 -1.98
CA GLU A 295 -11.58 10.51 -1.07
C GLU A 295 -10.36 10.42 -0.14
N ASN A 296 -9.22 10.06 -0.72
CA ASN A 296 -7.90 10.19 -0.10
C ASN A 296 -7.25 11.50 -0.55
N ASP A 297 -6.35 12.08 0.24
CA ASP A 297 -5.71 13.34 -0.17
C ASP A 297 -4.73 13.11 -1.33
N GLU A 298 -3.81 12.15 -1.20
CA GLU A 298 -2.77 11.89 -2.19
C GLU A 298 -2.35 10.41 -2.29
N ARG A 299 -1.48 10.13 -3.28
CA ARG A 299 -0.84 8.82 -3.53
C ARG A 299 -1.84 7.71 -3.86
N ASN A 300 -2.60 7.88 -4.94
CA ASN A 300 -3.62 6.92 -5.40
C ASN A 300 -3.31 6.23 -6.76
N PRO A 301 -2.21 5.46 -6.91
CA PRO A 301 -1.00 5.39 -6.10
C PRO A 301 -0.01 6.53 -6.40
N GLN A 302 1.06 6.63 -5.60
CA GLN A 302 2.30 7.26 -6.04
C GLN A 302 3.37 6.22 -6.36
N LEU A 303 4.03 6.43 -7.50
CA LEU A 303 5.09 5.61 -8.04
C LEU A 303 6.38 6.43 -8.09
N ARG A 304 7.45 5.89 -7.49
CA ARG A 304 8.73 6.60 -7.41
C ARG A 304 9.92 5.64 -7.36
N GLY A 305 11.04 6.08 -7.91
CA GLY A 305 12.30 5.35 -7.93
C GLY A 305 12.31 4.22 -8.97
N SER A 306 13.32 3.36 -8.90
CA SER A 306 13.46 2.22 -9.82
C SER A 306 12.28 1.26 -9.67
N ILE A 307 11.37 1.24 -10.63
CA ILE A 307 10.29 0.26 -10.73
C ILE A 307 10.25 -0.27 -12.16
N ARG A 308 10.28 -1.59 -12.31
CA ARG A 308 10.21 -2.32 -13.58
C ARG A 308 8.92 -3.14 -13.61
N SER A 309 8.45 -3.44 -14.82
CA SER A 309 7.29 -4.30 -15.08
C SER A 309 6.09 -3.98 -14.17
N LEU A 310 5.67 -2.71 -14.15
CA LEU A 310 4.52 -2.25 -13.38
C LEU A 310 3.31 -2.05 -14.30
N GLU A 311 2.14 -2.48 -13.82
CA GLU A 311 0.86 -2.22 -14.47
C GLU A 311 -0.15 -1.65 -13.47
N VAL A 312 -0.78 -0.53 -13.84
CA VAL A 312 -1.84 0.12 -13.10
C VAL A 312 -3.07 0.11 -14.01
N VAL A 313 -3.99 -0.82 -13.75
CA VAL A 313 -5.05 -1.18 -14.70
C VAL A 313 -6.43 -1.19 -14.04
N ASN A 314 -7.42 -0.56 -14.68
CA ASN A 314 -8.82 -0.58 -14.24
C ASN A 314 -9.09 -0.17 -12.80
N ASN A 315 -8.27 0.71 -12.23
CA ASN A 315 -8.55 1.29 -10.92
C ASN A 315 -9.51 2.48 -11.06
N VAL A 316 -10.26 2.76 -10.01
CA VAL A 316 -11.08 3.96 -9.88
C VAL A 316 -10.43 4.88 -8.85
N VAL A 317 -10.19 6.13 -9.22
CA VAL A 317 -9.62 7.17 -8.35
C VAL A 317 -10.62 8.32 -8.30
N TYR A 318 -11.21 8.54 -7.12
CA TYR A 318 -12.28 9.52 -6.94
C TYR A 318 -11.95 10.51 -5.82
N GLY A 319 -12.10 11.80 -6.13
CA GLY A 319 -12.19 12.87 -5.14
C GLY A 319 -10.91 13.12 -4.33
N TRP A 320 -9.77 13.23 -5.00
CA TRP A 320 -8.49 13.50 -4.34
C TRP A 320 -8.42 14.88 -3.68
N GLY A 321 -7.57 15.00 -2.65
CA GLY A 321 -7.32 16.26 -1.93
C GLY A 321 -6.13 17.06 -2.44
N VAL A 322 -5.14 16.41 -3.06
CA VAL A 322 -3.92 17.02 -3.63
C VAL A 322 -3.70 16.54 -5.07
N TYR A 323 -3.67 15.23 -5.31
CA TYR A 323 -3.63 14.63 -6.65
C TYR A 323 -4.18 13.20 -6.61
N GLY A 324 -4.65 12.72 -7.77
CA GLY A 324 -5.08 11.33 -7.94
C GLY A 324 -3.89 10.39 -7.90
N MET A 325 -3.27 10.15 -9.05
CA MET A 325 -2.09 9.30 -9.20
C MET A 325 -0.87 10.15 -9.53
N ARG A 326 0.31 9.78 -9.03
CA ARG A 326 1.58 10.48 -9.34
C ARG A 326 2.69 9.53 -9.73
N ILE A 327 3.38 9.85 -10.81
CA ILE A 327 4.67 9.28 -11.19
C ILE A 327 5.73 10.34 -10.92
N LYS A 328 6.65 10.05 -9.99
CA LYS A 328 7.63 11.02 -9.52
C LYS A 328 9.05 10.55 -9.85
N ASN A 329 9.79 11.43 -10.51
CA ASN A 329 11.23 11.32 -10.71
C ASN A 329 11.96 12.38 -9.89
N GLU A 330 12.98 11.96 -9.15
CA GLU A 330 13.95 12.89 -8.54
C GLU A 330 15.34 12.69 -9.14
N VAL A 331 16.19 13.72 -8.98
CA VAL A 331 17.55 13.73 -9.51
C VAL A 331 18.35 12.59 -8.87
N GLY A 332 18.92 11.72 -9.71
CA GLY A 332 19.75 10.61 -9.27
C GLY A 332 18.99 9.33 -8.91
N GLU A 333 17.66 9.35 -8.93
CA GLU A 333 16.85 8.15 -8.75
C GLU A 333 16.69 7.38 -10.06
N GLY A 334 16.53 6.06 -9.98
CA GLY A 334 16.04 5.30 -11.11
C GLY A 334 14.59 5.65 -11.44
N LYS A 335 14.15 5.26 -12.63
CA LYS A 335 12.87 5.68 -13.19
C LYS A 335 11.79 4.59 -13.03
N VAL A 336 10.55 5.03 -13.14
CA VAL A 336 9.37 4.15 -13.17
C VAL A 336 9.06 3.77 -14.62
N ASP A 337 9.06 2.48 -14.91
CA ASP A 337 8.54 1.91 -16.15
C ASP A 337 7.15 1.31 -15.87
N VAL A 338 6.09 1.89 -16.46
CA VAL A 338 4.69 1.53 -16.13
C VAL A 338 3.73 1.58 -17.32
N ASN A 339 2.81 0.62 -17.36
CA ASN A 339 1.56 0.66 -18.10
C ASN A 339 0.44 1.27 -17.24
N VAL A 340 -0.15 2.40 -17.65
CA VAL A 340 -1.32 3.03 -17.00
C VAL A 340 -2.51 2.91 -17.95
N ILE A 341 -3.35 1.90 -17.74
CA ILE A 341 -4.34 1.47 -18.73
C ILE A 341 -5.75 1.44 -18.14
N ASN A 342 -6.69 2.10 -18.82
CA ASN A 342 -8.13 2.00 -18.55
C ASN A 342 -8.54 2.28 -17.09
N ASN A 343 -7.81 3.14 -16.39
CA ASN A 343 -8.21 3.64 -15.08
C ASN A 343 -9.25 4.77 -15.23
N THR A 344 -10.07 4.97 -14.21
CA THR A 344 -11.11 6.00 -14.19
C THR A 344 -10.79 7.01 -13.10
N PHE A 345 -10.51 8.25 -13.48
CA PHE A 345 -10.24 9.36 -12.58
C PHE A 345 -11.42 10.33 -12.60
N ILE A 346 -11.99 10.58 -11.43
CA ILE A 346 -13.16 11.44 -11.25
C ILE A 346 -12.83 12.46 -10.16
N ASP A 347 -12.77 13.74 -10.51
CA ASP A 347 -12.55 14.79 -9.53
C ASP A 347 -13.81 15.08 -8.71
N ASN A 348 -13.66 15.84 -7.62
CA ASN A 348 -14.78 16.30 -6.78
C ASN A 348 -15.12 17.78 -7.00
N GLY A 349 -14.90 18.29 -8.22
CA GLY A 349 -15.01 19.70 -8.59
C GLY A 349 -13.77 20.53 -8.27
N LYS A 350 -12.66 19.88 -7.91
CA LYS A 350 -11.38 20.53 -7.57
C LYS A 350 -10.22 19.74 -8.15
N LEU A 351 -9.12 20.45 -8.45
CA LEU A 351 -7.84 19.84 -8.83
C LEU A 351 -7.95 18.87 -10.02
N ALA A 352 -8.84 19.17 -10.98
CA ALA A 352 -9.06 18.35 -12.17
C ALA A 352 -7.80 18.18 -13.04
N SER A 353 -6.87 19.14 -12.99
CA SER A 353 -5.55 19.04 -13.63
C SER A 353 -4.59 18.07 -12.94
N GLU A 354 -4.89 17.67 -11.69
CA GLU A 354 -4.03 16.85 -10.84
C GLU A 354 -4.51 15.39 -10.78
N ALA A 355 -5.20 14.89 -11.80
CA ALA A 355 -5.74 13.53 -11.81
C ALA A 355 -4.63 12.48 -11.97
N LEU A 356 -3.80 12.63 -13.00
CA LEU A 356 -2.55 11.91 -13.20
C LEU A 356 -1.45 12.95 -13.32
N VAL A 357 -0.40 12.85 -12.51
CA VAL A 357 0.67 13.84 -12.43
C VAL A 357 2.03 13.20 -12.71
N TYR A 358 2.79 13.83 -13.60
CA TYR A 358 4.18 13.52 -13.88
C TYR A 358 5.04 14.58 -13.18
N LEU A 359 5.82 14.19 -12.17
CA LEU A 359 6.66 15.13 -11.42
C LEU A 359 8.15 14.93 -11.73
N GLY A 360 8.87 16.03 -11.98
CA GLY A 360 10.29 16.00 -12.30
C GLY A 360 10.59 15.62 -13.76
N HIS A 361 9.73 16.05 -14.69
CA HIS A 361 9.87 15.78 -16.13
C HIS A 361 10.11 17.04 -16.97
N ALA A 362 10.70 16.85 -18.15
CA ALA A 362 10.54 17.78 -19.26
C ALA A 362 9.13 17.58 -19.87
N ALA A 363 8.26 18.58 -19.73
CA ALA A 363 6.89 18.57 -20.25
C ALA A 363 6.85 18.91 -21.75
N PRO A 364 5.84 18.41 -22.49
CA PRO A 364 5.57 18.90 -23.84
C PRO A 364 5.09 20.37 -23.80
N PRO A 365 5.31 21.15 -24.87
CA PRO A 365 4.91 22.56 -24.93
C PRO A 365 3.38 22.76 -24.90
N SER A 366 2.62 21.71 -25.17
CA SER A 366 1.16 21.66 -25.08
C SER A 366 0.71 20.27 -24.64
N CYS A 367 -0.51 20.17 -24.11
CA CYS A 367 -1.09 18.89 -23.71
C CYS A 367 -1.21 17.96 -24.93
N LEU A 368 -0.80 16.70 -24.75
CA LEU A 368 -0.88 15.66 -25.77
C LEU A 368 -1.94 14.64 -25.38
N ALA A 369 -2.60 14.06 -26.36
CA ALA A 369 -3.57 12.99 -26.12
C ALA A 369 -2.87 11.71 -25.61
N GLN A 370 -3.61 10.88 -24.88
CA GLN A 370 -3.16 9.55 -24.48
C GLN A 370 -2.64 8.73 -25.67
N GLY A 371 -1.59 7.95 -25.45
CA GLY A 371 -0.89 7.19 -26.49
C GLY A 371 0.07 8.01 -27.36
N SER A 372 0.01 9.34 -27.35
CA SER A 372 0.97 10.18 -28.08
C SER A 372 2.35 10.08 -27.45
N VAL A 373 3.38 9.83 -28.26
CA VAL A 373 4.76 9.66 -27.76
C VAL A 373 5.47 11.02 -27.68
N TYR A 374 5.93 11.39 -26.49
CA TYR A 374 6.82 12.54 -26.29
C TYR A 374 8.22 12.08 -25.86
N ALA A 375 9.08 11.85 -26.85
CA ALA A 375 10.42 11.30 -26.65
C ALA A 375 11.39 12.24 -25.90
N GLN A 376 11.08 13.53 -25.80
CA GLN A 376 11.89 14.51 -25.07
C GLN A 376 11.63 14.47 -23.55
N SER A 377 10.61 13.73 -23.10
CA SER A 377 10.36 13.59 -21.67
C SER A 377 11.52 12.90 -20.97
N THR A 378 11.84 13.36 -19.76
CA THR A 378 12.80 12.70 -18.87
C THR A 378 12.17 11.61 -18.00
N MET A 379 10.88 11.28 -18.20
CA MET A 379 10.20 10.16 -17.54
C MET A 379 10.82 8.80 -17.88
N GLY A 380 10.42 7.75 -17.15
CA GLY A 380 10.73 6.36 -17.51
C GLY A 380 9.93 5.91 -18.73
N LYS A 381 9.83 4.60 -18.96
CA LYS A 381 8.99 4.06 -20.04
C LYS A 381 7.52 4.05 -19.59
N LEU A 382 6.74 4.97 -20.13
CA LEU A 382 5.34 5.16 -19.82
C LEU A 382 4.50 4.80 -21.03
N TRP A 383 3.57 3.87 -20.84
CA TRP A 383 2.48 3.67 -21.78
C TRP A 383 1.17 4.04 -21.09
N VAL A 384 0.51 5.07 -21.60
CA VAL A 384 -0.75 5.59 -21.02
C VAL A 384 -1.83 5.58 -22.08
N ALA A 385 -2.88 4.79 -21.85
CA ALA A 385 -3.96 4.61 -22.83
C ALA A 385 -5.31 4.25 -22.18
N GLY A 386 -6.39 4.75 -22.78
CA GLY A 386 -7.77 4.36 -22.46
C GLY A 386 -8.27 4.77 -21.07
N ASN A 387 -7.51 5.59 -20.33
CA ASN A 387 -7.94 6.13 -19.05
C ASN A 387 -9.02 7.19 -19.26
N THR A 388 -9.99 7.25 -18.35
CA THR A 388 -10.93 8.37 -18.25
C THR A 388 -10.33 9.41 -17.32
N LEU A 389 -10.06 10.61 -17.82
CA LEU A 389 -9.42 11.71 -17.09
C LEU A 389 -10.27 12.99 -17.26
N PRO A 390 -10.24 13.92 -16.28
CA PRO A 390 -10.80 15.25 -16.48
C PRO A 390 -10.12 15.96 -17.66
N ALA A 391 -10.89 16.77 -18.40
CA ALA A 391 -10.43 17.38 -19.65
C ALA A 391 -9.20 18.30 -19.49
N SER A 392 -8.99 18.86 -18.30
CA SER A 392 -7.84 19.74 -17.99
C SER A 392 -6.56 18.98 -17.65
N ASN A 393 -6.58 17.65 -17.53
CA ASN A 393 -5.39 16.87 -17.19
C ASN A 393 -4.46 16.72 -18.41
N CYS A 394 -3.18 17.08 -18.26
CA CYS A 394 -2.22 17.10 -19.37
C CYS A 394 -1.13 16.02 -19.29
N ASP A 395 -0.85 15.50 -18.11
CA ASP A 395 0.12 14.41 -17.89
C ASP A 395 -0.51 13.07 -18.22
N GLN A 396 -0.73 12.86 -19.53
CA GLN A 396 -1.39 11.68 -20.07
C GLN A 396 -0.69 11.14 -21.32
N TYR A 397 0.44 11.71 -21.70
CA TYR A 397 1.22 11.28 -22.86
C TYR A 397 2.06 10.04 -22.55
N SER A 398 2.43 9.28 -23.57
CA SER A 398 3.35 8.14 -23.46
C SER A 398 4.80 8.55 -23.75
N THR A 399 5.76 7.79 -23.24
CA THR A 399 7.18 7.91 -23.65
C THR A 399 7.63 6.75 -24.54
N VAL A 400 6.80 5.71 -24.66
CA VAL A 400 6.99 4.58 -25.58
C VAL A 400 5.78 4.43 -26.52
N SER A 401 5.99 3.83 -27.69
CA SER A 401 4.97 3.70 -28.74
C SER A 401 4.04 2.49 -28.60
N ALA A 402 4.28 1.63 -27.61
CA ALA A 402 3.48 0.44 -27.35
C ALA A 402 3.48 0.11 -25.85
N PRO A 403 2.48 -0.66 -25.36
CA PRO A 403 2.50 -1.19 -24.00
C PRO A 403 3.79 -1.91 -23.67
N LEU A 404 4.26 -1.76 -22.44
CA LEU A 404 5.37 -2.54 -21.92
C LEU A 404 4.97 -4.02 -21.89
N SER A 405 5.90 -4.89 -22.28
CA SER A 405 5.68 -6.33 -22.25
C SER A 405 5.50 -6.81 -20.81
N ILE A 406 4.38 -7.49 -20.56
CA ILE A 406 4.07 -8.16 -19.29
C ILE A 406 4.17 -9.66 -19.52
N ALA A 407 4.74 -10.38 -18.55
CA ALA A 407 4.83 -11.83 -18.62
C ALA A 407 3.43 -12.44 -18.76
N ALA A 408 3.25 -13.44 -19.63
CA ALA A 408 1.93 -14.03 -19.89
C ALA A 408 1.23 -14.53 -18.61
N ARG A 409 2.01 -15.03 -17.63
CA ARG A 409 1.51 -15.45 -16.30
C ARG A 409 0.87 -14.33 -15.47
N ALA A 410 1.22 -13.07 -15.77
CA ALA A 410 0.80 -11.88 -15.04
C ALA A 410 -0.19 -11.03 -15.85
N ALA A 411 -0.55 -11.44 -17.07
CA ALA A 411 -1.43 -10.66 -17.91
C ALA A 411 -2.81 -10.41 -17.26
N LEU A 412 -3.23 -9.15 -17.25
CA LEU A 412 -4.53 -8.75 -16.72
C LEU A 412 -5.59 -8.67 -17.82
N ALA A 413 -6.81 -9.06 -17.48
CA ALA A 413 -7.97 -8.94 -18.36
C ALA A 413 -8.51 -7.49 -18.37
N ALA A 414 -7.74 -6.57 -18.97
CA ALA A 414 -8.09 -5.17 -19.04
C ALA A 414 -9.43 -4.95 -19.77
N GLN A 415 -10.34 -4.22 -19.13
CA GLN A 415 -11.62 -3.78 -19.70
C GLN A 415 -11.58 -2.28 -20.00
N PRO A 416 -12.38 -1.75 -20.92
CA PRO A 416 -12.51 -0.29 -21.09
C PRO A 416 -12.89 0.41 -19.78
N ALA A 417 -12.31 1.58 -19.50
CA ALA A 417 -12.52 2.32 -18.24
C ALA A 417 -14.02 2.57 -17.95
N ALA A 418 -14.76 3.00 -18.98
CA ALA A 418 -16.20 3.25 -18.90
C ALA A 418 -17.02 1.98 -18.59
N ALA A 419 -16.52 0.80 -18.95
CA ALA A 419 -17.20 -0.47 -18.71
C ALA A 419 -16.85 -1.09 -17.35
N SER A 420 -15.69 -0.77 -16.78
CA SER A 420 -15.21 -1.42 -15.54
C SER A 420 -15.47 -0.62 -14.27
N ALA A 421 -15.58 0.71 -14.33
CA ALA A 421 -15.64 1.56 -13.13
C ALA A 421 -16.77 1.13 -12.15
N CYS A 422 -17.97 0.87 -12.67
CA CYS A 422 -19.12 0.50 -11.85
C CYS A 422 -19.04 -0.92 -11.28
N ASP A 423 -18.43 -1.84 -12.02
CA ASP A 423 -18.14 -3.20 -11.55
C ASP A 423 -17.11 -3.16 -10.41
N VAL A 424 -16.02 -2.41 -10.60
CA VAL A 424 -14.99 -2.19 -9.58
C VAL A 424 -15.62 -1.60 -8.31
N LEU A 425 -16.34 -0.50 -8.41
CA LEU A 425 -16.99 0.13 -7.25
C LEU A 425 -18.06 -0.74 -6.59
N ALA A 426 -18.64 -1.71 -7.32
CA ALA A 426 -19.57 -2.68 -6.74
C ALA A 426 -18.85 -3.74 -5.90
N SER A 427 -17.68 -4.20 -6.35
CA SER A 427 -17.02 -5.41 -5.82
C SER A 427 -15.85 -5.17 -4.88
N VAL A 428 -15.25 -3.97 -4.85
CA VAL A 428 -14.04 -3.70 -4.04
C VAL A 428 -14.20 -3.87 -2.53
N GLY A 429 -13.09 -4.15 -1.86
CA GLY A 429 -12.98 -4.24 -0.41
C GLY A 429 -13.68 -5.49 0.12
N LEU A 430 -14.32 -5.38 1.29
CA LEU A 430 -15.10 -6.48 1.83
C LEU A 430 -16.43 -6.67 1.08
N ALA A 431 -17.02 -7.86 1.21
CA ALA A 431 -18.37 -8.15 0.76
C ALA A 431 -19.38 -7.11 1.29
N ALA A 432 -20.42 -6.81 0.51
CA ALA A 432 -21.39 -5.76 0.84
C ALA A 432 -22.02 -5.92 2.24
N SER A 433 -22.23 -7.15 2.71
CA SER A 433 -22.74 -7.46 4.05
C SER A 433 -21.77 -7.11 5.19
N ALA A 434 -20.48 -7.03 4.90
CA ALA A 434 -19.41 -6.72 5.85
C ALA A 434 -18.90 -5.27 5.75
N ARG A 435 -19.44 -4.47 4.83
CA ARG A 435 -19.07 -3.06 4.67
C ARG A 435 -19.66 -2.20 5.78
N THR A 436 -18.88 -1.23 6.25
CA THR A 436 -19.36 -0.23 7.20
C THR A 436 -20.31 0.77 6.52
N SER A 437 -21.07 1.53 7.32
CA SER A 437 -21.93 2.59 6.79
C SER A 437 -21.14 3.67 6.05
N ASP A 438 -19.95 4.01 6.53
CA ASP A 438 -19.04 4.96 5.90
C ASP A 438 -18.50 4.44 4.55
N GLU A 439 -18.09 3.17 4.49
CA GLU A 439 -17.70 2.52 3.23
C GLU A 439 -18.81 2.56 2.19
N ASN A 440 -20.03 2.17 2.58
CA ASN A 440 -21.18 2.22 1.69
C ASN A 440 -21.50 3.64 1.23
N THR A 441 -21.42 4.60 2.14
CA THR A 441 -21.66 6.02 1.85
C THR A 441 -20.65 6.57 0.84
N ARG A 442 -19.36 6.28 1.04
CA ARG A 442 -18.26 6.70 0.14
C ARG A 442 -18.34 6.04 -1.22
N LEU A 443 -18.58 4.73 -1.26
CA LEU A 443 -18.79 4.00 -2.52
C LEU A 443 -20.03 4.51 -3.27
N THR A 444 -21.11 4.86 -2.56
CA THR A 444 -22.31 5.46 -3.18
C THR A 444 -22.00 6.80 -3.84
N ARG A 445 -21.20 7.67 -3.18
CA ARG A 445 -20.74 8.93 -3.79
C ARG A 445 -19.87 8.69 -5.01
N ALA A 446 -18.89 7.78 -4.91
CA ALA A 446 -18.02 7.43 -6.03
C ALA A 446 -18.82 6.85 -7.22
N ARG A 447 -19.80 5.98 -6.95
CA ARG A 447 -20.71 5.41 -7.97
C ARG A 447 -21.56 6.50 -8.63
N SER A 448 -22.10 7.41 -7.84
CA SER A 448 -22.88 8.55 -8.36
C SER A 448 -22.01 9.44 -9.26
N ALA A 449 -20.79 9.73 -8.84
CA ALA A 449 -19.84 10.52 -9.62
C ALA A 449 -19.37 9.80 -10.90
N ALA A 450 -19.32 8.46 -10.86
CA ALA A 450 -19.04 7.61 -12.02
C ALA A 450 -20.27 7.38 -12.93
N ALA A 451 -21.42 7.99 -12.62
CA ALA A 451 -22.69 7.78 -13.31
C ALA A 451 -23.11 6.30 -13.41
N CYS A 452 -22.85 5.53 -12.35
CA CYS A 452 -23.26 4.14 -12.29
C CYS A 452 -24.79 4.01 -12.13
N PRO A 453 -25.40 2.99 -12.76
CA PRO A 453 -26.81 2.69 -12.60
C PRO A 453 -27.15 2.19 -11.19
#